data_AF-A0A2H0W6F2-F1
#
_entry.id   AF-A0A2H0W6F2-F1
#
_cell.length_a   1.000
_cell.length_b   1.000
_cell.length_c   1.000
_cell.angle_alpha   90.00
_cell.angle_beta   90.00
_cell.angle_gamma   90.00
#
_symmetry.space_group_name_H-M   'P 1'
#
loop_
_entity.id
_entity.type
_entity.pdbx_description
1 polymer ?
#
loop_
_entity_poly.entity_id
_entity_poly.type
_entity_poly.pdbx_seq_one_letter_code
_entity_poly.pdbx_strand_id
1 'polypeptide(L)'
;MAEIFKKIISKSKKENGFILVTTILVMSLMLVTAIYVVNFTITEMKISNSQAVAAKTYYLAEAGVNELIWKIQNNSATGEAFLNGTLNSSNDIIRNEVFGDSNASYQVSAINTVPAEAWIIATSTYQIAGKTSRRVVKYYITQATGDGSNWNYTVFAGGKGAQQNGNFTFTGSGLVLVSNGGRLHANQNLKVQGAEIIVNDGTISASNNILKVSGGKITLNNSTQSAPTSTIDVLPIDFDSDSPTSWKNRATITYTKDQFKNLPNNTTLNGIIYVSGDAEIIGKNMTINGVLVADEIKITSSGQTITVNADPVYGGGLLSEGDLKFTTSGGAVNVNGLIYSSDDLKITSSGTNFVINGGMAGFDATVTASGGAITLNFAPENFENVIDPTNNTNPPVIQIDHWEEQY
;
A
#
# COMPACT_ATOMS: atom_id res chain seq x y z
N MET A 1 14.69 -23.41 91.23
CA MET A 1 13.65 -23.29 90.18
C MET A 1 13.01 -21.90 90.12
N ALA A 2 12.64 -21.28 91.25
CA ALA A 2 12.02 -19.94 91.28
C ALA A 2 12.91 -18.79 90.75
N GLU A 3 14.24 -18.85 90.92
CA GLU A 3 15.15 -17.84 90.36
C GLU A 3 15.31 -17.92 88.84
N ILE A 4 15.24 -19.12 88.26
CA ILE A 4 15.32 -19.32 86.80
C ILE A 4 14.05 -18.78 86.14
N PHE A 5 12.88 -18.99 86.76
CA PHE A 5 11.61 -18.40 86.31
C PHE A 5 11.60 -16.87 86.41
N LYS A 6 12.16 -16.28 87.47
CA LYS A 6 12.32 -14.81 87.57
C LYS A 6 13.25 -14.26 86.49
N LYS A 7 14.31 -14.97 86.12
CA LYS A 7 15.26 -14.57 85.06
C LYS A 7 14.68 -14.70 83.65
N ILE A 8 13.81 -15.69 83.40
CA ILE A 8 13.07 -15.85 82.14
C ILE A 8 11.97 -14.79 82.02
N ILE A 9 11.22 -14.52 83.09
CA ILE A 9 10.18 -13.48 83.12
C ILE A 9 10.79 -12.07 83.03
N SER A 10 11.99 -11.82 83.59
CA SER A 10 12.64 -10.51 83.47
C SER A 10 13.30 -10.26 82.11
N LYS A 11 13.73 -11.31 81.39
CA LYS A 11 14.13 -11.21 79.97
C LYS A 11 12.93 -10.94 79.05
N SER A 12 11.82 -11.65 79.28
CA SER A 12 10.54 -11.44 78.57
C SER A 12 9.99 -10.00 78.68
N LYS A 13 10.16 -9.33 79.83
CA LYS A 13 9.72 -7.94 80.00
C LYS A 13 10.52 -6.92 79.17
N LYS A 14 11.76 -7.22 78.76
CA LYS A 14 12.54 -6.38 77.81
C LYS A 14 12.28 -6.73 76.34
N GLU A 15 11.81 -7.95 76.07
CA GLU A 15 11.51 -8.44 74.70
C GLU A 15 10.13 -8.01 74.21
N ASN A 16 9.17 -7.73 75.10
CA ASN A 16 7.82 -7.27 74.71
C ASN A 16 7.83 -5.95 73.91
N GLY A 17 8.75 -5.03 74.22
CA GLY A 17 8.91 -3.78 73.45
C GLY A 17 9.51 -4.01 72.07
N PHE A 18 10.43 -4.97 71.94
CA PHE A 18 11.04 -5.35 70.67
C PHE A 18 10.03 -6.03 69.74
N ILE A 19 9.25 -6.99 70.26
CA ILE A 19 8.19 -7.68 69.51
C ILE A 19 7.18 -6.65 68.97
N LEU A 20 6.73 -5.71 69.79
CA LEU A 20 5.80 -4.66 69.38
C LEU A 20 6.37 -3.79 68.24
N VAL A 21 7.63 -3.34 68.36
CA VAL A 21 8.29 -2.53 67.34
C VAL A 21 8.47 -3.31 66.03
N THR A 22 8.87 -4.58 66.10
CA THR A 22 9.01 -5.43 64.91
C THR A 22 7.65 -5.69 64.25
N THR A 23 6.59 -5.95 65.01
CA THR A 23 5.24 -6.13 64.46
C THR A 23 4.74 -4.85 63.78
N ILE A 24 4.95 -3.67 64.38
CA ILE A 24 4.59 -2.39 63.76
C ILE A 24 5.38 -2.16 62.46
N LEU A 25 6.68 -2.47 62.44
CA LEU A 25 7.51 -2.34 61.24
C LEU A 25 7.04 -3.27 60.12
N VAL A 26 6.74 -4.54 60.45
CA VAL A 26 6.23 -5.51 59.47
C VAL A 26 4.84 -5.11 58.96
N MET A 27 3.93 -4.69 59.84
CA MET A 27 2.60 -4.21 59.44
C MET A 27 2.68 -2.94 58.57
N SER A 28 3.57 -1.99 58.91
CA SER A 28 3.79 -0.79 58.10
C SER A 28 4.35 -1.13 56.73
N LEU A 29 5.31 -2.06 56.65
CA LEU A 29 5.85 -2.54 55.38
C LEU A 29 4.76 -3.21 54.53
N MET A 30 3.96 -4.10 55.14
CA MET A 30 2.84 -4.74 54.45
C MET A 30 1.81 -3.72 53.94
N LEU A 31 1.50 -2.69 54.73
CA LEU A 31 0.59 -1.63 54.32
C LEU A 31 1.14 -0.81 53.15
N VAL A 32 2.43 -0.44 53.17
CA VAL A 32 3.08 0.27 52.06
C VAL A 32 3.08 -0.58 50.79
N THR A 33 3.40 -1.88 50.90
CA THR A 33 3.33 -2.81 49.77
C THR A 33 1.90 -2.95 49.23
N ALA A 34 0.89 -3.05 50.11
CA ALA A 34 -0.51 -3.14 49.70
C ALA A 34 -0.96 -1.86 48.96
N ILE A 35 -0.62 -0.67 49.48
CA ILE A 35 -0.91 0.61 48.83
C ILE A 35 -0.22 0.69 47.46
N TYR A 36 1.04 0.26 47.37
CA TYR A 36 1.77 0.21 46.11
C TYR A 36 1.10 -0.70 45.08
N VAL A 37 0.72 -1.93 45.46
CA VAL A 37 0.04 -2.88 44.57
C VAL A 37 -1.31 -2.34 44.10
N VAL A 38 -2.08 -1.69 44.98
CA VAL A 38 -3.36 -1.06 44.60
C VAL A 38 -3.13 0.08 43.60
N ASN A 39 -2.16 0.97 43.85
CA ASN A 39 -1.84 2.06 42.94
C ASN A 39 -1.33 1.57 41.59
N PHE A 40 -0.48 0.55 41.59
CA PHE A 40 -0.01 -0.11 40.38
C PHE A 40 -1.18 -0.70 39.58
N THR A 41 -2.08 -1.44 40.24
CA THR A 41 -3.28 -2.03 39.62
C THR A 41 -4.21 -0.97 39.03
N ILE A 42 -4.44 0.13 39.74
CA ILE A 42 -5.26 1.26 39.24
C ILE A 42 -4.59 1.90 38.01
N THR A 43 -3.27 2.02 38.01
CA THR A 43 -2.52 2.60 36.89
C THR A 43 -2.58 1.69 35.67
N GLU A 44 -2.33 0.40 35.83
CA GLU A 44 -2.45 -0.59 34.75
C GLU A 44 -3.87 -0.66 34.19
N MET A 45 -4.89 -0.61 35.06
CA MET A 45 -6.28 -0.55 34.62
C MET A 45 -6.58 0.70 33.78
N LYS A 46 -6.03 1.87 34.17
CA LYS A 46 -6.16 3.11 33.40
C LYS A 46 -5.44 3.03 32.05
N ILE A 47 -4.23 2.49 32.02
CA ILE A 47 -3.46 2.30 30.78
C ILE A 47 -4.20 1.33 29.86
N SER A 48 -4.64 0.19 30.36
CA SER A 48 -5.40 -0.81 29.61
C SER A 48 -6.68 -0.23 29.01
N ASN A 49 -7.46 0.51 29.80
CA ASN A 49 -8.66 1.17 29.30
C ASN A 49 -8.35 2.26 28.27
N SER A 50 -7.27 3.03 28.47
CA SER A 50 -6.82 4.04 27.51
C SER A 50 -6.42 3.40 26.18
N GLN A 51 -5.72 2.27 26.19
CA GLN A 51 -5.34 1.52 24.98
C GLN A 51 -6.55 0.94 24.28
N ALA A 52 -7.49 0.34 25.03
CA ALA A 52 -8.72 -0.20 24.47
C ALA A 52 -9.57 0.88 23.80
N VAL A 53 -9.71 2.05 24.43
CA VAL A 53 -10.47 3.16 23.83
C VAL A 53 -9.69 3.78 22.67
N ALA A 54 -8.38 3.90 22.74
CA ALA A 54 -7.58 4.39 21.63
C ALA A 54 -7.77 3.52 20.37
N ALA A 55 -7.78 2.19 20.51
CA ALA A 55 -8.09 1.27 19.42
C ALA A 55 -9.52 1.44 18.90
N LYS A 56 -10.52 1.59 19.77
CA LYS A 56 -11.90 1.89 19.35
C LYS A 56 -12.01 3.19 18.56
N THR A 57 -11.43 4.26 19.08
CA THR A 57 -11.40 5.57 18.41
C THR A 57 -10.71 5.46 17.06
N TYR A 58 -9.67 4.62 16.93
CA TYR A 58 -9.00 4.37 15.66
C TYR A 58 -9.92 3.70 14.63
N TYR A 59 -10.54 2.57 14.99
CA TYR A 59 -11.49 1.89 14.09
C TYR A 59 -12.71 2.73 13.73
N LEU A 60 -13.11 3.66 14.61
CA LEU A 60 -14.16 4.65 14.29
C LEU A 60 -13.70 5.65 13.22
N ALA A 61 -12.43 6.05 13.21
CA ALA A 61 -11.91 6.91 12.15
C ALA A 61 -11.87 6.15 10.81
N GLU A 62 -11.37 4.91 10.80
CA GLU A 62 -11.35 4.07 9.60
C GLU A 62 -12.77 3.82 9.04
N ALA A 63 -13.74 3.56 9.91
CA ALA A 63 -15.14 3.42 9.49
C ALA A 63 -15.65 4.68 8.78
N GLY A 64 -15.33 5.87 9.30
CA GLY A 64 -15.70 7.12 8.66
C GLY A 64 -15.01 7.35 7.31
N VAL A 65 -13.73 6.97 7.18
CA VAL A 65 -13.00 7.02 5.90
C VAL A 65 -13.69 6.14 4.87
N ASN A 66 -13.98 4.88 5.24
CA ASN A 66 -14.66 3.93 4.39
C ASN A 66 -16.06 4.41 3.98
N GLU A 67 -16.81 5.07 4.88
CA GLU A 67 -18.12 5.65 4.53
C GLU A 67 -17.98 6.77 3.48
N LEU A 68 -16.94 7.60 3.58
CA LEU A 68 -16.71 8.66 2.59
C LEU A 68 -16.26 8.10 1.24
N ILE A 69 -15.39 7.10 1.22
CA ILE A 69 -15.00 6.39 -0.01
C ILE A 69 -16.24 5.76 -0.66
N TRP A 70 -17.06 5.07 0.13
CA TRP A 70 -18.32 4.52 -0.34
C TRP A 70 -19.22 5.61 -0.95
N LYS A 71 -19.33 6.78 -0.30
CA LYS A 71 -20.11 7.91 -0.81
C LYS A 71 -19.54 8.45 -2.13
N ILE A 72 -18.23 8.54 -2.29
CA ILE A 72 -17.59 8.96 -3.55
C ILE A 72 -17.92 7.98 -4.68
N GLN A 73 -17.89 6.67 -4.39
CA GLN A 73 -18.15 5.62 -5.37
C GLN A 73 -19.65 5.49 -5.75
N ASN A 74 -20.55 5.70 -4.78
CA ASN A 74 -21.97 5.35 -4.93
C ASN A 74 -22.92 6.56 -5.04
N ASN A 75 -22.46 7.77 -4.70
CA ASN A 75 -23.25 8.99 -4.87
C ASN A 75 -22.71 9.80 -6.05
N SER A 76 -23.49 9.92 -7.12
CA SER A 76 -23.07 10.61 -8.35
C SER A 76 -22.63 12.06 -8.12
N ALA A 77 -23.32 12.81 -7.27
CA ALA A 77 -22.96 14.21 -6.99
C ALA A 77 -21.62 14.34 -6.26
N THR A 78 -21.37 13.48 -5.27
CA THR A 78 -20.08 13.46 -4.55
C THR A 78 -18.95 12.91 -5.43
N GLY A 79 -19.22 11.87 -6.22
CA GLY A 79 -18.26 11.32 -7.19
C GLY A 79 -17.85 12.35 -8.26
N GLU A 80 -18.82 13.04 -8.86
CA GLU A 80 -18.54 14.12 -9.82
C GLU A 80 -17.79 15.28 -9.17
N ALA A 81 -18.11 15.64 -7.92
CA ALA A 81 -17.36 16.65 -7.19
C ALA A 81 -15.89 16.23 -6.97
N PHE A 82 -15.65 14.97 -6.62
CA PHE A 82 -14.31 14.41 -6.48
C PHE A 82 -13.53 14.43 -7.80
N LEU A 83 -14.12 13.94 -8.89
CA LEU A 83 -13.50 13.91 -10.22
C LEU A 83 -13.20 15.32 -10.74
N ASN A 84 -14.06 16.30 -10.48
CA ASN A 84 -13.87 17.68 -10.92
C ASN A 84 -13.00 18.53 -9.98
N GLY A 85 -12.55 17.99 -8.85
CA GLY A 85 -11.75 18.75 -7.89
C GLY A 85 -12.54 19.78 -7.08
N THR A 86 -13.84 19.58 -6.87
CA THR A 86 -14.77 20.53 -6.24
C THR A 86 -15.38 20.04 -4.93
N LEU A 87 -14.78 19.03 -4.28
CA LEU A 87 -15.20 18.60 -2.94
C LEU A 87 -15.18 19.77 -1.96
N ASN A 88 -16.22 19.82 -1.13
CA ASN A 88 -16.46 20.86 -0.15
C ASN A 88 -17.25 20.29 1.04
N SER A 89 -17.50 21.12 2.05
CA SER A 89 -18.13 20.71 3.32
C SER A 89 -19.53 20.12 3.20
N SER A 90 -20.25 20.29 2.08
CA SER A 90 -21.52 19.58 1.84
C SER A 90 -21.34 18.07 1.65
N ASN A 91 -20.12 17.63 1.34
CA ASN A 91 -19.77 16.22 1.20
C ASN A 91 -19.35 15.59 2.53
N ASP A 92 -19.06 16.39 3.56
CA ASP A 92 -18.65 15.92 4.87
C ASP A 92 -19.71 15.00 5.48
N ILE A 93 -19.25 14.07 6.30
CA ILE A 93 -20.06 13.10 7.01
C ILE A 93 -19.85 13.31 8.50
N ILE A 94 -20.95 13.48 9.23
CA ILE A 94 -20.94 13.55 10.69
C ILE A 94 -21.88 12.46 11.20
N ARG A 95 -21.34 11.55 12.00
CA ARG A 95 -22.12 10.49 12.67
C ARG A 95 -21.92 10.57 14.16
N ASN A 96 -23.03 10.53 14.88
CA ASN A 96 -23.09 10.35 16.33
C ASN A 96 -23.73 8.99 16.61
N GLU A 97 -23.48 8.45 17.81
CA GLU A 97 -24.06 7.18 18.26
C GLU A 97 -23.70 6.00 17.33
N VAL A 98 -22.45 5.97 16.88
CA VAL A 98 -21.96 5.00 15.89
C VAL A 98 -22.04 3.58 16.45
N PHE A 99 -22.59 2.65 15.66
CA PHE A 99 -22.83 1.26 16.06
C PHE A 99 -23.70 1.11 17.33
N GLY A 100 -24.53 2.11 17.64
CA GLY A 100 -25.40 2.12 18.83
C GLY A 100 -24.68 2.49 20.13
N ASP A 101 -23.42 2.93 20.07
CA ASP A 101 -22.68 3.45 21.22
C ASP A 101 -22.78 4.97 21.28
N SER A 102 -23.52 5.50 22.26
CA SER A 102 -23.72 6.94 22.45
C SER A 102 -22.43 7.71 22.74
N ASN A 103 -21.34 7.02 23.09
CA ASN A 103 -20.05 7.63 23.34
C ASN A 103 -19.20 7.79 22.07
N ALA A 104 -19.60 7.14 20.96
CA ALA A 104 -18.85 7.08 19.72
C ALA A 104 -19.38 8.07 18.68
N SER A 105 -18.48 8.85 18.09
CA SER A 105 -18.78 9.70 16.94
C SER A 105 -17.58 9.83 16.00
N TYR A 106 -17.85 10.19 14.75
CA TYR A 106 -16.82 10.65 13.83
C TYR A 106 -17.34 11.76 12.93
N GLN A 107 -16.40 12.59 12.48
CA GLN A 107 -16.56 13.55 11.42
C GLN A 107 -15.50 13.26 10.36
N VAL A 108 -15.92 13.15 9.11
CA VAL A 108 -15.01 12.94 7.97
C VAL A 108 -15.26 14.00 6.91
N SER A 109 -14.18 14.56 6.42
CA SER A 109 -14.16 15.54 5.32
C SER A 109 -13.16 15.11 4.27
N ALA A 110 -13.34 15.53 3.02
CA ALA A 110 -12.34 15.35 1.97
C ALA A 110 -12.02 16.67 1.27
N ILE A 111 -10.74 16.85 0.94
CA ILE A 111 -10.21 18.03 0.27
C ILE A 111 -9.45 17.57 -0.95
N ASN A 112 -9.89 17.97 -2.14
CA ASN A 112 -9.14 17.68 -3.37
C ASN A 112 -7.77 18.36 -3.35
N THR A 113 -6.74 17.62 -3.73
CA THR A 113 -5.42 18.17 -4.05
C THR A 113 -5.36 18.60 -5.51
N VAL A 114 -5.94 17.78 -6.39
CA VAL A 114 -6.14 17.97 -7.82
C VAL A 114 -7.45 17.26 -8.25
N PRO A 115 -7.95 17.45 -9.48
CA PRO A 115 -9.08 16.65 -9.98
C PRO A 115 -8.81 15.14 -9.83
N ALA A 116 -9.81 14.39 -9.35
CA ALA A 116 -9.74 12.95 -9.07
C ALA A 116 -8.67 12.49 -8.04
N GLU A 117 -8.13 13.40 -7.24
CA GLU A 117 -7.31 13.05 -6.07
C GLU A 117 -7.67 13.92 -4.85
N ALA A 118 -7.65 13.33 -3.64
CA ALA A 118 -8.05 14.03 -2.42
C ALA A 118 -7.42 13.47 -1.14
N TRP A 119 -7.29 14.34 -0.14
CA TRP A 119 -7.06 13.94 1.24
C TRP A 119 -8.40 13.73 1.94
N ILE A 120 -8.62 12.54 2.48
CA ILE A 120 -9.67 12.28 3.46
C ILE A 120 -9.11 12.54 4.85
N ILE A 121 -9.83 13.31 5.67
CA ILE A 121 -9.48 13.58 7.06
C ILE A 121 -10.64 13.11 7.92
N ALA A 122 -10.42 12.06 8.71
CA ALA A 122 -11.38 11.52 9.64
C ALA A 122 -10.99 11.85 11.07
N THR A 123 -11.84 12.59 11.77
CA THR A 123 -11.72 12.87 13.20
C THR A 123 -12.74 12.05 13.96
N SER A 124 -12.31 11.07 14.72
CA SER A 124 -13.17 10.26 15.58
C SER A 124 -13.03 10.68 17.04
N THR A 125 -14.13 10.54 17.78
CA THR A 125 -14.13 10.77 19.22
C THR A 125 -14.83 9.66 19.98
N TYR A 126 -14.31 9.35 21.16
CA TYR A 126 -14.92 8.40 22.09
C TYR A 126 -14.94 8.99 23.51
N GLN A 127 -16.14 9.08 24.11
CA GLN A 127 -16.31 9.60 25.47
C GLN A 127 -15.95 8.54 26.53
N ILE A 128 -15.12 8.93 27.50
CA ILE A 128 -14.71 8.10 28.65
C ILE A 128 -14.81 8.94 29.93
N ALA A 129 -15.78 8.64 30.80
CA ALA A 129 -15.87 9.21 32.15
C ALA A 129 -15.70 10.76 32.20
N GLY A 130 -16.33 11.47 31.26
CA GLY A 130 -16.28 12.95 31.15
C GLY A 130 -15.04 13.50 30.43
N LYS A 131 -14.20 12.65 29.84
CA LYS A 131 -13.10 13.02 28.94
C LYS A 131 -13.34 12.46 27.55
N THR A 132 -12.71 13.06 26.55
CA THR A 132 -12.80 12.63 25.15
C THR A 132 -11.47 12.04 24.71
N SER A 133 -11.47 10.81 24.20
CA SER A 133 -10.41 10.32 23.32
C SER A 133 -10.68 10.86 21.92
N ARG A 134 -9.70 11.49 21.28
CA ARG A 134 -9.78 11.97 19.90
C ARG A 134 -8.68 11.31 19.08
N ARG A 135 -8.99 10.87 17.87
CA ARG A 135 -7.98 10.53 16.85
C ARG A 135 -8.32 11.24 15.55
N VAL A 136 -7.27 11.66 14.86
CA VAL A 136 -7.36 12.18 13.50
C VAL A 136 -6.55 11.24 12.62
N VAL A 137 -7.17 10.71 11.59
CA VAL A 137 -6.49 9.90 10.56
C VAL A 137 -6.66 10.59 9.22
N LYS A 138 -5.59 10.60 8.43
CA LYS A 138 -5.58 11.12 7.07
C LYS A 138 -5.39 9.96 6.12
N TYR A 139 -6.04 10.00 4.95
CA TYR A 139 -5.86 9.02 3.88
C TYR A 139 -5.77 9.77 2.56
N TYR A 140 -4.94 9.28 1.65
CA TYR A 140 -4.90 9.79 0.28
C TYR A 140 -5.77 8.90 -0.59
N ILE A 141 -6.62 9.49 -1.43
CA ILE A 141 -7.40 8.74 -2.41
C ILE A 141 -7.16 9.30 -3.81
N THR A 142 -7.20 8.42 -4.80
CA THR A 142 -7.03 8.75 -6.20
C THR A 142 -7.95 7.89 -7.06
N GLN A 143 -8.36 8.41 -8.21
CA GLN A 143 -9.00 7.62 -9.26
C GLN A 143 -8.34 7.95 -10.60
N ALA A 144 -8.03 6.92 -11.36
CA ALA A 144 -7.41 7.07 -12.66
C ALA A 144 -8.41 7.69 -13.67
N THR A 145 -7.98 8.75 -14.37
CA THR A 145 -8.82 9.52 -15.31
C THR A 145 -8.19 9.66 -16.70
N GLY A 146 -7.08 8.96 -16.95
CA GLY A 146 -6.33 9.04 -18.20
C GLY A 146 -7.07 8.44 -19.39
N ASP A 147 -6.46 8.57 -20.56
CA ASP A 147 -6.96 7.98 -21.79
C ASP A 147 -5.92 6.98 -22.33
N GLY A 148 -6.36 5.73 -22.50
CA GLY A 148 -5.55 4.65 -23.07
C GLY A 148 -5.27 4.80 -24.56
N SER A 149 -6.04 5.61 -25.29
CA SER A 149 -5.95 5.72 -26.76
C SER A 149 -4.60 6.22 -27.29
N ASN A 150 -3.87 6.98 -26.47
CA ASN A 150 -2.58 7.57 -26.83
C ASN A 150 -1.45 7.15 -25.88
N TRP A 151 -1.57 5.99 -25.24
CA TRP A 151 -0.58 5.50 -24.30
C TRP A 151 0.71 5.07 -25.00
N ASN A 152 1.80 5.80 -24.75
CA ASN A 152 3.09 5.55 -25.40
C ASN A 152 4.24 5.34 -24.40
N TYR A 153 3.93 4.81 -23.21
CA TYR A 153 4.89 4.69 -22.12
C TYR A 153 5.45 3.27 -21.99
N THR A 154 6.78 3.16 -21.92
CA THR A 154 7.49 1.94 -21.50
C THR A 154 7.57 1.83 -19.98
N VAL A 155 7.72 2.96 -19.29
CA VAL A 155 7.58 3.08 -17.83
C VAL A 155 6.78 4.33 -17.51
N PHE A 156 5.85 4.20 -16.60
CA PHE A 156 5.04 5.29 -16.09
C PHE A 156 4.88 5.19 -14.56
N ALA A 157 5.24 6.25 -13.84
CA ALA A 157 4.90 6.44 -12.43
C ALA A 157 3.88 7.59 -12.31
N GLY A 158 2.68 7.28 -11.83
CA GLY A 158 1.47 8.05 -12.10
C GLY A 158 0.95 8.95 -10.99
N GLY A 159 1.41 8.82 -9.74
CA GLY A 159 0.87 9.64 -8.66
C GLY A 159 1.14 11.13 -8.79
N LYS A 160 0.16 12.00 -8.47
CA LYS A 160 0.31 13.47 -8.59
C LYS A 160 0.20 14.21 -7.25
N GLY A 161 -0.33 13.56 -6.23
CA GLY A 161 -0.68 14.18 -4.95
C GLY A 161 0.44 14.77 -4.10
N ALA A 162 1.28 13.89 -3.56
CA ALA A 162 2.35 14.25 -2.63
C ALA A 162 3.72 14.17 -3.31
N GLN A 163 4.76 14.76 -2.70
CA GLN A 163 6.14 14.64 -3.23
C GLN A 163 6.64 13.19 -3.23
N GLN A 164 6.02 12.34 -2.40
CA GLN A 164 6.30 10.92 -2.26
C GLN A 164 5.67 10.07 -3.35
N ASN A 165 4.69 10.60 -4.08
CA ASN A 165 3.85 9.85 -5.02
C ASN A 165 4.36 10.03 -6.46
N GLY A 166 4.11 9.11 -7.40
CA GLY A 166 4.52 9.29 -8.80
C GLY A 166 6.03 9.30 -9.05
N ASN A 167 6.82 8.75 -8.12
CA ASN A 167 8.25 8.63 -8.29
C ASN A 167 8.61 7.34 -9.04
N PHE A 168 9.57 7.45 -9.96
CA PHE A 168 10.25 6.28 -10.51
C PHE A 168 11.68 6.22 -9.96
N THR A 169 12.02 5.16 -9.24
CA THR A 169 13.38 4.95 -8.72
C THR A 169 13.99 3.68 -9.27
N PHE A 170 15.09 3.81 -10.01
CA PHE A 170 15.93 2.69 -10.43
C PHE A 170 17.24 2.67 -9.65
N THR A 171 17.47 1.60 -8.89
CA THR A 171 18.68 1.40 -8.09
C THR A 171 19.36 0.09 -8.48
N GLY A 172 20.68 0.12 -8.62
CA GLY A 172 21.48 -1.09 -8.82
C GLY A 172 22.97 -0.85 -8.62
N SER A 173 23.78 -1.84 -8.99
CA SER A 173 25.24 -1.73 -8.96
C SER A 173 25.82 -2.23 -10.28
N GLY A 174 26.27 -1.31 -11.14
CA GLY A 174 26.84 -1.64 -12.45
C GLY A 174 25.85 -2.25 -13.45
N LEU A 175 24.54 -2.13 -13.16
CA LEU A 175 23.47 -2.65 -14.00
C LEU A 175 22.99 -1.64 -15.02
N VAL A 176 22.41 -2.17 -16.09
CA VAL A 176 21.84 -1.40 -17.18
C VAL A 176 20.36 -1.78 -17.36
N LEU A 177 19.47 -0.79 -17.28
CA LEU A 177 18.11 -0.87 -17.81
C LEU A 177 18.14 -0.30 -19.23
N VAL A 178 17.74 -1.09 -20.21
CA VAL A 178 17.66 -0.66 -21.61
C VAL A 178 16.18 -0.47 -21.97
N SER A 179 15.80 0.75 -22.34
CA SER A 179 14.47 1.08 -22.89
C SER A 179 14.59 1.37 -24.38
N ASN A 180 13.91 0.58 -25.19
CA ASN A 180 13.86 0.73 -26.64
C ASN A 180 12.48 1.25 -27.05
N GLY A 181 12.44 2.46 -27.61
CA GLY A 181 11.20 3.16 -27.98
C GLY A 181 10.42 3.72 -26.79
N GLY A 182 9.27 4.31 -27.11
CA GLY A 182 8.29 4.81 -26.15
C GLY A 182 8.83 5.88 -25.20
N ARG A 183 8.11 6.07 -24.09
CA ARG A 183 8.40 7.09 -23.09
C ARG A 183 8.58 6.50 -21.69
N LEU A 184 9.67 6.89 -21.02
CA LEU A 184 9.88 6.73 -19.58
C LEU A 184 9.40 8.02 -18.90
N HIS A 185 8.38 7.94 -18.06
CA HIS A 185 7.81 9.11 -17.38
C HIS A 185 7.56 8.88 -15.90
N ALA A 186 7.79 9.93 -15.10
CA ALA A 186 7.40 10.01 -13.70
C ALA A 186 6.68 11.33 -13.43
N ASN A 187 5.49 11.27 -12.83
CA ASN A 187 4.72 12.44 -12.44
C ASN A 187 5.37 13.24 -11.29
N GLN A 188 6.41 12.71 -10.64
CA GLN A 188 7.29 13.47 -9.76
C GLN A 188 8.76 13.35 -10.15
N ASN A 189 9.57 12.63 -9.38
CA ASN A 189 10.99 12.49 -9.64
C ASN A 189 11.29 11.17 -10.33
N LEU A 190 12.14 11.24 -11.34
CA LEU A 190 12.83 10.08 -11.88
C LEU A 190 14.23 10.01 -11.28
N LYS A 191 14.53 8.97 -10.51
CA LYS A 191 15.81 8.82 -9.82
C LYS A 191 16.55 7.57 -10.31
N VAL A 192 17.83 7.74 -10.66
CA VAL A 192 18.75 6.66 -11.01
C VAL A 192 19.90 6.64 -10.01
N GLN A 193 20.14 5.49 -9.37
CA GLN A 193 21.15 5.34 -8.32
C GLN A 193 22.04 4.10 -8.53
N GLY A 194 23.36 4.31 -8.65
CA GLY A 194 24.36 3.23 -8.79
C GLY A 194 24.26 2.37 -10.06
N ALA A 195 23.37 2.74 -10.98
CA ALA A 195 23.04 2.01 -12.20
C ALA A 195 22.93 2.95 -13.42
N GLU A 196 22.76 2.37 -14.60
CA GLU A 196 22.58 3.10 -15.86
C GLU A 196 21.22 2.83 -16.49
N ILE A 197 20.54 3.87 -16.97
CA ILE A 197 19.42 3.75 -17.90
C ILE A 197 19.91 4.12 -19.30
N ILE A 198 19.76 3.23 -20.27
CA ILE A 198 19.97 3.50 -21.68
C ILE A 198 18.60 3.64 -22.35
N VAL A 199 18.38 4.76 -23.03
CA VAL A 199 17.16 5.01 -23.81
C VAL A 199 17.54 5.08 -25.27
N ASN A 200 16.93 4.22 -26.08
CA ASN A 200 17.10 4.15 -27.53
C ASN A 200 15.80 4.56 -28.21
N ASP A 201 15.86 5.52 -29.13
CA ASP A 201 14.73 5.99 -29.94
C ASP A 201 13.47 6.35 -29.12
N GLY A 202 13.65 6.98 -27.95
CA GLY A 202 12.57 7.24 -27.00
C GLY A 202 12.71 8.58 -26.27
N THR A 203 11.88 8.76 -25.24
CA THR A 203 11.91 9.96 -24.40
C THR A 203 11.96 9.58 -22.93
N ILE A 204 12.79 10.29 -22.15
CA ILE A 204 12.76 10.24 -20.70
C ILE A 204 12.27 11.58 -20.15
N SER A 205 11.35 11.56 -19.19
CA SER A 205 10.77 12.79 -18.67
C SER A 205 10.30 12.68 -17.24
N ALA A 206 10.28 13.80 -16.54
CA ALA A 206 9.74 13.88 -15.18
C ALA A 206 9.04 15.21 -14.97
N SER A 207 7.91 15.22 -14.26
CA SER A 207 7.20 16.46 -13.99
C SER A 207 7.92 17.35 -12.98
N ASN A 208 8.77 16.77 -12.12
CA ASN A 208 9.63 17.51 -11.20
C ASN A 208 11.10 17.46 -11.62
N ASN A 209 11.86 16.42 -11.21
CA ASN A 209 13.29 16.34 -11.48
C ASN A 209 13.72 14.97 -12.04
N ILE A 210 14.79 14.98 -12.84
CA ILE A 210 15.55 13.78 -13.22
C ILE A 210 16.86 13.77 -12.43
N LEU A 211 16.99 12.85 -11.49
CA LEU A 211 18.05 12.79 -10.50
C LEU A 211 19.01 11.63 -10.79
N LYS A 212 20.30 11.93 -10.88
CA LYS A 212 21.40 10.97 -11.00
C LYS A 212 22.20 10.97 -9.70
N VAL A 213 22.16 9.88 -8.95
CA VAL A 213 22.69 9.81 -7.57
C VAL A 213 23.70 8.66 -7.45
N SER A 214 24.75 8.83 -6.64
CA SER A 214 25.72 7.78 -6.29
C SER A 214 26.20 6.93 -7.48
N GLY A 215 26.66 7.58 -8.56
CA GLY A 215 27.13 6.90 -9.77
C GLY A 215 26.03 6.53 -10.78
N GLY A 216 24.79 6.98 -10.57
CA GLY A 216 23.71 6.83 -11.53
C GLY A 216 23.98 7.53 -12.87
N LYS A 217 23.64 6.87 -13.99
CA LYS A 217 23.86 7.38 -15.35
C LYS A 217 22.61 7.24 -16.22
N ILE A 218 22.43 8.17 -17.15
CA ILE A 218 21.42 8.10 -18.20
C ILE A 218 22.14 8.32 -19.53
N THR A 219 21.98 7.39 -20.46
CA THR A 219 22.53 7.45 -21.82
C THR A 219 21.38 7.51 -22.81
N LEU A 220 21.44 8.49 -23.72
CA LEU A 220 20.38 8.75 -24.70
C LEU A 220 20.94 8.51 -26.10
N ASN A 221 20.35 7.56 -26.83
CA ASN A 221 20.67 7.26 -28.22
C ASN A 221 19.45 7.61 -29.08
N ASN A 222 19.57 8.61 -29.95
CA ASN A 222 18.46 9.17 -30.72
C ASN A 222 17.22 9.49 -29.85
N SER A 223 17.47 9.91 -28.60
CA SER A 223 16.45 10.04 -27.57
C SER A 223 16.48 11.43 -26.95
N THR A 224 15.37 11.82 -26.32
CA THR A 224 15.25 13.13 -25.67
C THR A 224 15.04 13.01 -24.17
N GLN A 225 15.41 14.06 -23.43
CA GLN A 225 15.20 14.17 -21.99
C GLN A 225 14.50 15.51 -21.68
N SER A 226 13.47 15.48 -20.83
CA SER A 226 12.75 16.70 -20.41
C SER A 226 12.29 16.68 -18.95
N ALA A 227 12.65 17.71 -18.17
CA ALA A 227 12.12 17.98 -16.85
C ALA A 227 12.37 19.46 -16.49
N PRO A 228 11.43 20.16 -15.81
CA PRO A 228 10.10 19.70 -15.44
C PRO A 228 9.13 19.63 -16.63
N THR A 229 8.14 18.75 -16.56
CA THR A 229 6.99 18.68 -17.49
C THR A 229 5.67 18.77 -16.70
N SER A 230 4.51 18.80 -17.38
CA SER A 230 3.22 18.60 -16.70
C SER A 230 3.09 17.18 -16.17
N THR A 231 2.20 16.97 -15.20
CA THR A 231 1.75 15.63 -14.81
C THR A 231 0.78 15.07 -15.85
N ILE A 232 0.64 13.74 -15.87
CA ILE A 232 -0.10 12.98 -16.87
C ILE A 232 -1.05 12.04 -16.14
N ASP A 233 -2.32 11.97 -16.54
CA ASP A 233 -3.31 11.12 -15.86
C ASP A 233 -2.97 9.63 -16.00
N VAL A 234 -3.26 8.87 -14.94
CA VAL A 234 -3.03 7.42 -14.88
C VAL A 234 -4.05 6.69 -15.76
N LEU A 235 -3.64 5.59 -16.39
CA LEU A 235 -4.55 4.73 -17.14
C LEU A 235 -5.70 4.24 -16.26
N PRO A 236 -6.96 4.42 -16.68
CA PRO A 236 -8.08 3.80 -16.02
C PRO A 236 -8.08 2.31 -16.35
N ILE A 237 -8.13 1.46 -15.32
CA ILE A 237 -8.34 0.02 -15.45
C ILE A 237 -9.57 -0.36 -14.63
N ASP A 238 -10.56 -0.97 -15.25
CA ASP A 238 -11.81 -1.41 -14.59
C ASP A 238 -11.66 -2.89 -14.18
N PHE A 239 -11.19 -3.09 -12.94
CA PHE A 239 -10.86 -4.42 -12.43
C PHE A 239 -12.11 -5.28 -12.20
N ASP A 240 -13.06 -4.77 -11.42
CA ASP A 240 -14.08 -5.61 -10.80
C ASP A 240 -15.46 -4.95 -10.65
N SER A 241 -15.70 -3.81 -11.32
CA SER A 241 -17.00 -3.13 -11.27
C SER A 241 -18.13 -4.01 -11.79
N ASP A 242 -19.37 -3.60 -11.50
CA ASP A 242 -20.58 -4.24 -12.02
C ASP A 242 -20.74 -4.10 -13.55
N SER A 243 -19.85 -3.37 -14.23
CA SER A 243 -19.86 -3.26 -15.69
C SER A 243 -19.62 -4.62 -16.35
N PRO A 244 -20.39 -5.02 -17.38
CA PRO A 244 -20.14 -6.26 -18.12
C PRO A 244 -18.77 -6.26 -18.83
N THR A 245 -18.13 -5.10 -18.96
CA THR A 245 -16.82 -4.96 -19.59
C THR A 245 -15.64 -4.97 -18.60
N SER A 246 -15.89 -5.04 -17.28
CA SER A 246 -14.81 -5.15 -16.28
C SER A 246 -14.01 -6.44 -16.44
N TRP A 247 -12.75 -6.42 -16.01
CA TRP A 247 -11.86 -7.59 -16.12
C TRP A 247 -12.42 -8.83 -15.42
N LYS A 248 -13.06 -8.65 -14.26
CA LYS A 248 -13.77 -9.70 -13.52
C LYS A 248 -14.90 -10.32 -14.33
N ASN A 249 -15.75 -9.50 -14.93
CA ASN A 249 -16.92 -9.98 -15.68
C ASN A 249 -16.56 -10.59 -17.04
N ARG A 250 -15.37 -10.25 -17.57
CA ARG A 250 -14.79 -10.85 -18.78
C ARG A 250 -13.86 -12.04 -18.51
N ALA A 251 -13.63 -12.39 -17.24
CA ALA A 251 -12.70 -13.45 -16.87
C ALA A 251 -13.07 -14.78 -17.53
N THR A 252 -12.10 -15.41 -18.18
CA THR A 252 -12.24 -16.77 -18.72
C THR A 252 -12.26 -17.78 -17.59
N ILE A 253 -11.44 -17.55 -16.55
CA ILE A 253 -11.35 -18.39 -15.37
C ILE A 253 -11.19 -17.49 -14.14
N THR A 254 -11.94 -17.81 -13.09
CA THR A 254 -11.80 -17.18 -11.78
C THR A 254 -11.25 -18.18 -10.76
N TYR A 255 -10.21 -17.78 -10.05
CA TYR A 255 -9.66 -18.52 -8.91
C TYR A 255 -9.90 -17.75 -7.61
N THR A 256 -10.06 -18.46 -6.50
CA THR A 256 -9.77 -17.85 -5.19
C THR A 256 -8.26 -17.75 -4.97
N LYS A 257 -7.83 -16.86 -4.07
CA LYS A 257 -6.44 -16.77 -3.59
C LYS A 257 -5.80 -18.15 -3.32
N ASP A 258 -6.49 -19.00 -2.56
CA ASP A 258 -5.97 -20.33 -2.20
C ASP A 258 -5.89 -21.28 -3.39
N GLN A 259 -6.87 -21.25 -4.31
CA GLN A 259 -6.83 -22.10 -5.51
C GLN A 259 -5.66 -21.70 -6.42
N PHE A 260 -5.46 -20.41 -6.65
CA PHE A 260 -4.37 -19.90 -7.49
C PHE A 260 -2.99 -20.21 -6.89
N LYS A 261 -2.84 -19.97 -5.58
CA LYS A 261 -1.61 -20.27 -4.83
C LYS A 261 -1.21 -21.74 -4.95
N ASN A 262 -2.19 -22.64 -4.90
CA ASN A 262 -1.99 -24.09 -4.98
C ASN A 262 -1.83 -24.64 -6.41
N LEU A 263 -1.87 -23.80 -7.46
CA LEU A 263 -1.59 -24.25 -8.82
C LEU A 263 -0.18 -24.88 -8.91
N PRO A 264 -0.05 -26.05 -9.57
CA PRO A 264 1.23 -26.77 -9.70
C PRO A 264 2.36 -25.96 -10.35
N ASN A 265 3.58 -26.49 -10.24
CA ASN A 265 4.70 -25.99 -11.03
C ASN A 265 4.47 -26.25 -12.53
N ASN A 266 4.91 -25.34 -13.39
CA ASN A 266 4.72 -25.37 -14.84
C ASN A 266 3.25 -25.28 -15.28
N THR A 267 2.39 -24.62 -14.50
CA THR A 267 1.02 -24.33 -14.93
C THR A 267 1.03 -23.35 -16.11
N THR A 268 0.21 -23.65 -17.11
CA THR A 268 -0.13 -22.74 -18.21
C THR A 268 -1.58 -22.33 -18.09
N LEU A 269 -1.83 -21.02 -18.08
CA LEU A 269 -3.15 -20.42 -18.03
C LEU A 269 -3.42 -19.69 -19.36
N ASN A 270 -4.67 -19.69 -19.83
CA ASN A 270 -5.04 -19.07 -21.10
C ASN A 270 -6.27 -18.17 -20.93
N GLY A 271 -6.29 -17.04 -21.63
CA GLY A 271 -7.36 -16.06 -21.59
C GLY A 271 -7.20 -15.05 -20.44
N ILE A 272 -8.33 -14.56 -19.94
CA ILE A 272 -8.37 -13.62 -18.81
C ILE A 272 -8.48 -14.43 -17.52
N ILE A 273 -7.46 -14.36 -16.69
CA ILE A 273 -7.40 -15.02 -15.38
C ILE A 273 -7.67 -13.97 -14.32
N TYR A 274 -8.78 -14.13 -13.59
CA TYR A 274 -9.11 -13.29 -12.46
C TYR A 274 -8.90 -14.06 -11.16
N VAL A 275 -8.17 -13.48 -10.21
CA VAL A 275 -8.02 -14.04 -8.86
C VAL A 275 -8.80 -13.14 -7.92
N SER A 276 -9.78 -13.73 -7.22
CA SER A 276 -10.46 -13.04 -6.12
C SER A 276 -9.52 -13.07 -4.90
N GLY A 277 -8.94 -11.92 -4.58
CA GLY A 277 -7.84 -11.78 -3.62
C GLY A 277 -6.45 -11.78 -4.28
N ASP A 278 -5.40 -11.86 -3.46
CA ASP A 278 -4.01 -11.82 -3.95
C ASP A 278 -3.66 -13.04 -4.82
N ALA A 279 -2.94 -12.80 -5.91
CA ALA A 279 -2.27 -13.81 -6.72
C ALA A 279 -0.81 -14.00 -6.28
N GLU A 280 -0.51 -15.14 -5.65
CA GLU A 280 0.84 -15.50 -5.22
C GLU A 280 1.48 -16.57 -6.13
N ILE A 281 2.57 -16.21 -6.81
CA ILE A 281 3.42 -17.13 -7.59
C ILE A 281 4.75 -17.32 -6.86
N ILE A 282 4.85 -18.41 -6.08
CA ILE A 282 6.02 -18.67 -5.23
C ILE A 282 6.73 -19.95 -5.68
N GLY A 283 8.01 -19.84 -6.03
CA GLY A 283 8.89 -20.99 -6.29
C GLY A 283 8.46 -21.88 -7.46
N LYS A 284 7.69 -21.35 -8.41
CA LYS A 284 7.13 -22.10 -9.54
C LYS A 284 7.33 -21.37 -10.88
N ASN A 285 7.58 -22.15 -11.92
CA ASN A 285 7.46 -21.69 -13.30
C ASN A 285 5.98 -21.55 -13.63
N MET A 286 5.63 -20.48 -14.34
CA MET A 286 4.26 -20.21 -14.74
C MET A 286 4.23 -19.52 -16.11
N THR A 287 3.27 -19.95 -16.94
CA THR A 287 2.98 -19.31 -18.22
C THR A 287 1.55 -18.80 -18.21
N ILE A 288 1.36 -17.52 -18.53
CA ILE A 288 0.06 -16.88 -18.67
C ILE A 288 -0.06 -16.42 -20.12
N ASN A 289 -0.96 -17.01 -20.89
CA ASN A 289 -1.26 -16.61 -22.25
C ASN A 289 -2.51 -15.72 -22.22
N GLY A 290 -2.30 -14.42 -22.06
CA GLY A 290 -3.36 -13.45 -21.81
C GLY A 290 -3.04 -12.57 -20.59
N VAL A 291 -4.07 -12.28 -19.79
CA VAL A 291 -4.02 -11.29 -18.72
C VAL A 291 -4.26 -11.97 -17.38
N LEU A 292 -3.42 -11.69 -16.37
CA LEU A 292 -3.68 -12.01 -14.97
C LEU A 292 -4.12 -10.75 -14.24
N VAL A 293 -5.26 -10.83 -13.55
CA VAL A 293 -5.87 -9.74 -12.79
C VAL A 293 -6.12 -10.20 -11.36
N ALA A 294 -5.73 -9.40 -10.38
CA ALA A 294 -5.90 -9.69 -8.96
C ALA A 294 -5.89 -8.41 -8.11
N ASP A 295 -6.26 -8.52 -6.84
CA ASP A 295 -6.15 -7.41 -5.87
C ASP A 295 -4.66 -7.02 -5.73
N GLU A 296 -3.81 -8.00 -5.37
CA GLU A 296 -2.35 -7.88 -5.31
C GLU A 296 -1.69 -9.00 -6.11
N ILE A 297 -0.56 -8.72 -6.78
CA ILE A 297 0.24 -9.74 -7.46
C ILE A 297 1.63 -9.84 -6.82
N LYS A 298 1.95 -11.00 -6.26
CA LYS A 298 3.23 -11.29 -5.59
C LYS A 298 3.96 -12.42 -6.29
N ILE A 299 5.09 -12.12 -6.90
CA ILE A 299 5.93 -13.07 -7.62
C ILE A 299 7.24 -13.25 -6.86
N THR A 300 7.46 -14.43 -6.29
CA THR A 300 8.69 -14.80 -5.60
C THR A 300 9.36 -15.97 -6.31
N SER A 301 10.49 -15.72 -6.98
CA SER A 301 11.22 -16.73 -7.75
C SER A 301 12.70 -16.83 -7.36
N SER A 302 13.23 -18.05 -7.40
CA SER A 302 14.65 -18.34 -7.24
C SER A 302 15.11 -19.32 -8.31
N GLY A 303 15.48 -18.79 -9.48
CA GLY A 303 15.87 -19.55 -10.66
C GLY A 303 14.72 -19.99 -11.57
N GLN A 304 13.45 -19.72 -11.21
CA GLN A 304 12.29 -20.06 -12.05
C GLN A 304 12.07 -19.04 -13.17
N THR A 305 11.28 -19.45 -14.16
CA THR A 305 10.84 -18.63 -15.29
C THR A 305 9.37 -18.28 -15.18
N ILE A 306 9.07 -16.99 -15.21
CA ILE A 306 7.70 -16.48 -15.36
C ILE A 306 7.56 -15.95 -16.78
N THR A 307 6.53 -16.39 -17.50
CA THR A 307 6.25 -15.96 -18.87
C THR A 307 4.82 -15.48 -18.99
N VAL A 308 4.64 -14.27 -19.51
CA VAL A 308 3.35 -13.72 -19.91
C VAL A 308 3.40 -13.48 -21.41
N ASN A 309 2.53 -14.14 -22.15
CA ASN A 309 2.39 -13.99 -23.59
C ASN A 309 1.13 -13.15 -23.87
N ALA A 310 1.21 -12.24 -24.84
CA ALA A 310 0.06 -11.52 -25.32
C ALA A 310 -0.89 -12.47 -26.06
N ASP A 311 -2.16 -12.45 -25.68
CA ASP A 311 -3.24 -13.08 -26.43
C ASP A 311 -3.71 -12.12 -27.54
N PRO A 312 -3.97 -12.58 -28.78
CA PRO A 312 -4.39 -11.71 -29.87
C PRO A 312 -5.70 -10.96 -29.64
N VAL A 313 -6.56 -11.47 -28.76
CA VAL A 313 -7.89 -10.90 -28.45
C VAL A 313 -7.81 -10.01 -27.21
N TYR A 314 -7.10 -10.45 -26.18
CA TYR A 314 -7.10 -9.77 -24.88
C TYR A 314 -5.86 -8.93 -24.60
N GLY A 315 -4.81 -9.08 -25.42
CA GLY A 315 -3.47 -8.60 -25.08
C GLY A 315 -2.81 -9.48 -24.02
N GLY A 316 -1.73 -8.98 -23.43
CA GLY A 316 -1.04 -9.63 -22.32
C GLY A 316 -0.82 -8.67 -21.17
N GLY A 317 -0.76 -9.22 -19.94
CA GLY A 317 -0.41 -8.38 -18.81
C GLY A 317 -0.56 -9.01 -17.44
N LEU A 318 -0.06 -8.27 -16.47
CA LEU A 318 -0.24 -8.48 -15.03
C LEU A 318 -0.85 -7.20 -14.47
N LEU A 319 -2.11 -7.23 -14.07
CA LEU A 319 -2.85 -6.06 -13.59
C LEU A 319 -3.21 -6.27 -12.12
N SER A 320 -2.78 -5.34 -11.28
CA SER A 320 -3.06 -5.35 -9.85
C SER A 320 -3.87 -4.13 -9.45
N GLU A 321 -4.97 -4.34 -8.72
CA GLU A 321 -5.75 -3.24 -8.16
C GLU A 321 -4.95 -2.45 -7.11
N GLY A 322 -4.18 -3.14 -6.27
CA GLY A 322 -3.20 -2.58 -5.34
C GLY A 322 -1.76 -2.78 -5.83
N ASP A 323 -0.99 -3.55 -5.06
CA ASP A 323 0.45 -3.72 -5.21
C ASP A 323 0.87 -4.86 -6.14
N LEU A 324 1.88 -4.59 -6.98
CA LEU A 324 2.54 -5.58 -7.83
C LEU A 324 4.02 -5.70 -7.47
N LYS A 325 4.38 -6.86 -6.90
CA LYS A 325 5.70 -7.10 -6.31
C LYS A 325 6.42 -8.29 -6.95
N PHE A 326 7.59 -8.03 -7.51
CA PHE A 326 8.56 -9.06 -7.91
C PHE A 326 9.70 -9.14 -6.88
N THR A 327 9.96 -10.33 -6.35
CA THR A 327 11.13 -10.65 -5.54
C THR A 327 11.82 -11.86 -6.17
N THR A 328 12.89 -11.62 -6.93
CA THR A 328 13.49 -12.65 -7.79
C THR A 328 14.98 -12.82 -7.54
N SER A 329 15.47 -14.06 -7.66
CA SER A 329 16.90 -14.39 -7.62
C SER A 329 17.27 -15.40 -8.71
N GLY A 330 17.91 -14.95 -9.78
CA GLY A 330 18.17 -15.77 -10.97
C GLY A 330 16.91 -16.11 -11.77
N GLY A 331 17.07 -16.85 -12.86
CA GLY A 331 15.97 -17.21 -13.77
C GLY A 331 15.61 -16.08 -14.73
N ALA A 332 14.34 -16.03 -15.16
CA ALA A 332 13.88 -15.06 -16.15
C ALA A 332 12.42 -14.65 -15.92
N VAL A 333 12.12 -13.39 -16.21
CA VAL A 333 10.76 -12.84 -16.28
C VAL A 333 10.57 -12.25 -17.67
N ASN A 334 9.72 -12.88 -18.46
CA ASN A 334 9.40 -12.44 -19.82
C ASN A 334 7.93 -12.01 -19.86
N VAL A 335 7.66 -10.76 -20.20
CA VAL A 335 6.30 -10.22 -20.27
C VAL A 335 6.08 -9.56 -21.61
N ASN A 336 5.23 -10.15 -22.44
CA ASN A 336 4.67 -9.50 -23.62
C ASN A 336 3.33 -8.90 -23.21
N GLY A 337 3.31 -7.61 -22.87
CA GLY A 337 2.12 -7.00 -22.29
C GLY A 337 2.38 -5.83 -21.34
N LEU A 338 1.33 -5.44 -20.62
CA LEU A 338 1.38 -4.39 -19.60
C LEU A 338 1.55 -4.99 -18.20
N ILE A 339 2.53 -4.49 -17.45
CA ILE A 339 2.61 -4.66 -16.00
C ILE A 339 2.00 -3.41 -15.38
N TYR A 340 0.85 -3.54 -14.71
CA TYR A 340 0.11 -2.43 -14.12
C TYR A 340 -0.14 -2.66 -12.64
N SER A 341 0.10 -1.64 -11.84
CA SER A 341 -0.29 -1.55 -10.43
C SER A 341 -1.03 -0.24 -10.24
N SER A 342 -2.21 -0.25 -9.61
CA SER A 342 -2.86 1.01 -9.25
C SER A 342 -2.27 1.66 -8.00
N ASP A 343 -1.45 0.93 -7.23
CA ASP A 343 -0.63 1.45 -6.13
C ASP A 343 0.88 1.25 -6.41
N ASP A 344 1.62 0.47 -5.60
CA ASP A 344 3.07 0.32 -5.72
C ASP A 344 3.48 -0.78 -6.71
N LEU A 345 4.22 -0.40 -7.75
CA LEU A 345 4.98 -1.33 -8.60
C LEU A 345 6.41 -1.50 -8.07
N LYS A 346 6.74 -2.68 -7.54
CA LYS A 346 8.05 -2.96 -6.96
C LYS A 346 8.74 -4.17 -7.58
N ILE A 347 9.94 -3.96 -8.12
CA ILE A 347 10.83 -5.03 -8.59
C ILE A 347 12.07 -5.07 -7.71
N THR A 348 12.30 -6.19 -7.04
CA THR A 348 13.54 -6.52 -6.34
C THR A 348 14.15 -7.75 -6.99
N SER A 349 15.30 -7.59 -7.64
CA SER A 349 15.94 -8.62 -8.46
C SER A 349 17.40 -8.85 -8.11
N SER A 350 17.84 -10.11 -8.10
CA SER A 350 19.24 -10.47 -8.05
C SER A 350 19.59 -11.53 -9.11
N GLY A 351 20.23 -11.14 -10.21
CA GLY A 351 20.67 -12.06 -11.27
C GLY A 351 19.55 -12.54 -12.20
N THR A 352 18.34 -11.99 -12.10
CA THR A 352 17.20 -12.35 -12.95
C THR A 352 17.18 -11.47 -14.20
N ASN A 353 16.99 -12.08 -15.37
CA ASN A 353 16.78 -11.30 -16.61
C ASN A 353 15.29 -10.92 -16.74
N PHE A 354 15.02 -9.63 -16.91
CA PHE A 354 13.70 -9.10 -17.21
C PHE A 354 13.64 -8.66 -18.67
N VAL A 355 12.72 -9.22 -19.44
CA VAL A 355 12.42 -8.78 -20.81
C VAL A 355 10.94 -8.45 -20.88
N ILE A 356 10.64 -7.18 -21.06
CA ILE A 356 9.27 -6.66 -21.12
C ILE A 356 9.04 -6.07 -22.50
N ASN A 357 8.28 -6.77 -23.34
CA ASN A 357 7.82 -6.28 -24.64
C ASN A 357 6.42 -5.68 -24.44
N GLY A 358 6.38 -4.42 -24.02
CA GLY A 358 5.14 -3.73 -23.70
C GLY A 358 5.42 -2.51 -22.82
N GLY A 359 4.76 -2.44 -21.66
CA GLY A 359 4.87 -1.30 -20.75
C GLY A 359 4.81 -1.68 -19.28
N MET A 360 5.26 -0.77 -18.43
CA MET A 360 5.12 -0.83 -16.98
C MET A 360 4.46 0.44 -16.48
N ALA A 361 3.46 0.32 -15.63
CA ALA A 361 2.77 1.43 -15.01
C ALA A 361 2.51 1.14 -13.53
N GLY A 362 2.77 2.12 -12.68
CA GLY A 362 2.47 2.11 -11.25
C GLY A 362 2.04 3.49 -10.79
N PHE A 363 1.35 3.60 -9.66
CA PHE A 363 1.19 4.90 -9.01
C PHE A 363 2.55 5.40 -8.54
N ASP A 364 3.32 4.51 -7.91
CA ASP A 364 4.75 4.63 -7.69
C ASP A 364 5.47 3.41 -8.29
N ALA A 365 6.73 3.60 -8.70
CA ALA A 365 7.49 2.55 -9.33
C ALA A 365 8.93 2.50 -8.81
N THR A 366 9.30 1.36 -8.20
CA THR A 366 10.64 1.12 -7.67
C THR A 366 11.24 -0.14 -8.25
N VAL A 367 12.42 -0.01 -8.85
CA VAL A 367 13.19 -1.14 -9.37
C VAL A 367 14.55 -1.15 -8.68
N THR A 368 14.80 -2.19 -7.89
CA THR A 368 16.09 -2.48 -7.27
C THR A 368 16.64 -3.78 -7.84
N ALA A 369 17.75 -3.71 -8.55
CA ALA A 369 18.33 -4.87 -9.22
C ALA A 369 19.84 -5.02 -8.96
N SER A 370 20.32 -6.26 -8.93
CA SER A 370 21.75 -6.59 -8.83
C SER A 370 22.07 -7.79 -9.72
N GLY A 371 22.87 -7.64 -10.77
CA GLY A 371 23.00 -8.70 -11.80
C GLY A 371 21.71 -8.94 -12.61
N GLY A 372 21.84 -9.57 -13.78
CA GLY A 372 20.75 -9.75 -14.75
C GLY A 372 20.40 -8.46 -15.51
N ALA A 373 20.02 -8.58 -16.77
CA ALA A 373 19.64 -7.42 -17.59
C ALA A 373 18.15 -7.09 -17.44
N ILE A 374 17.79 -5.81 -17.47
CA ILE A 374 16.40 -5.36 -17.62
C ILE A 374 16.27 -4.71 -18.98
N THR A 375 15.44 -5.29 -19.85
CA THR A 375 15.16 -4.77 -21.20
C THR A 375 13.67 -4.50 -21.33
N LEU A 376 13.35 -3.26 -21.68
CA LEU A 376 12.01 -2.78 -21.96
C LEU A 376 11.95 -2.44 -23.45
N ASN A 377 11.05 -3.08 -24.19
CA ASN A 377 10.79 -2.82 -25.59
C ASN A 377 9.37 -2.30 -25.70
N PHE A 378 9.20 -1.09 -26.22
CA PHE A 378 7.87 -0.55 -26.49
C PHE A 378 7.20 -1.37 -27.60
N ALA A 379 6.15 -2.11 -27.24
CA ALA A 379 5.37 -2.96 -28.14
C ALA A 379 3.87 -2.81 -27.81
N PRO A 380 3.21 -1.71 -28.25
CA PRO A 380 1.83 -1.40 -27.89
C PRO A 380 0.82 -2.47 -28.33
N GLU A 381 1.10 -3.19 -29.42
CA GLU A 381 0.29 -4.29 -29.92
C GLU A 381 0.09 -5.42 -28.88
N ASN A 382 0.98 -5.52 -27.89
CA ASN A 382 0.86 -6.52 -26.83
C ASN A 382 -0.09 -6.11 -25.71
N PHE A 383 -0.49 -4.83 -25.61
CA PHE A 383 -1.30 -4.33 -24.49
C PHE A 383 -2.40 -3.33 -24.86
N GLU A 384 -2.57 -2.95 -26.13
CA GLU A 384 -3.62 -2.00 -26.55
C GLU A 384 -5.03 -2.45 -26.11
N ASN A 385 -5.33 -3.74 -26.22
CA ASN A 385 -6.60 -4.33 -25.78
C ASN A 385 -6.78 -4.29 -24.25
N VAL A 386 -5.66 -4.21 -23.51
CA VAL A 386 -5.68 -4.12 -22.05
C VAL A 386 -6.14 -2.73 -21.59
N ILE A 387 -5.71 -1.71 -22.30
CA ILE A 387 -5.95 -0.30 -21.95
C ILE A 387 -7.09 0.33 -22.75
N ASP A 388 -7.82 -0.48 -23.52
CA ASP A 388 -8.95 -0.01 -24.34
C ASP A 388 -9.99 0.68 -23.44
N PRO A 389 -10.28 1.98 -23.66
CA PRO A 389 -11.23 2.73 -22.86
C PRO A 389 -12.64 2.14 -22.86
N THR A 390 -13.04 1.42 -23.92
CA THR A 390 -14.35 0.75 -24.00
C THR A 390 -14.51 -0.37 -22.97
N ASN A 391 -13.38 -0.92 -22.54
CA ASN A 391 -13.30 -1.99 -21.57
C ASN A 391 -12.95 -1.53 -20.16
N ASN A 392 -12.58 -0.26 -19.99
CA ASN A 392 -12.10 0.30 -18.73
C ASN A 392 -12.92 1.54 -18.32
N THR A 393 -14.24 1.39 -18.27
CA THR A 393 -15.17 2.51 -18.11
C THR A 393 -15.31 3.00 -16.67
N ASN A 394 -15.12 2.12 -15.68
CA ASN A 394 -15.28 2.45 -14.26
C ASN A 394 -14.05 2.05 -13.44
N PRO A 395 -12.94 2.80 -13.52
CA PRO A 395 -11.77 2.52 -12.69
C PRO A 395 -12.10 2.71 -11.19
N PRO A 396 -11.55 1.88 -10.30
CA PRO A 396 -11.82 1.98 -8.86
C PRO A 396 -11.20 3.24 -8.25
N VAL A 397 -11.75 3.66 -7.11
CA VAL A 397 -11.10 4.65 -6.24
C VAL A 397 -10.08 3.91 -5.39
N ILE A 398 -8.82 4.26 -5.56
CA ILE A 398 -7.69 3.64 -4.87
C ILE A 398 -7.39 4.44 -3.61
N GLN A 399 -7.25 3.73 -2.50
CA GLN A 399 -6.83 4.28 -1.22
C GLN A 399 -5.33 4.06 -1.06
N ILE A 400 -4.60 5.15 -0.86
CA ILE A 400 -3.16 5.15 -0.60
C ILE A 400 -2.97 5.59 0.84
N ASP A 401 -2.53 4.63 1.65
CA ASP A 401 -2.45 4.78 3.09
C ASP A 401 -1.30 5.72 3.48
N HIS A 402 -1.65 6.90 3.98
CA HIS A 402 -0.68 7.83 4.58
C HIS A 402 -1.13 8.24 5.98
N TRP A 403 -0.48 7.67 6.99
CA TRP A 403 -0.83 7.88 8.39
C TRP A 403 -0.07 9.06 9.02
N GLU A 404 -0.82 9.95 9.69
CA GLU A 404 -0.30 10.95 10.64
C GLU A 404 -1.19 10.95 11.90
N GLU A 405 -0.62 10.62 13.06
CA GLU A 405 -1.32 10.71 14.35
C GLU A 405 -1.10 12.09 15.00
N GLN A 406 -2.19 12.83 15.22
CA GLN A 406 -2.18 14.04 16.03
C GLN A 406 -2.85 13.78 17.39
N TYR A 407 -2.09 13.95 18.47
CA TYR A 407 -2.53 13.76 19.87
C TYR A 407 -3.18 15.01 20.44
#